data_AF-A0A1X2GLZ6-F1
#
_entry.id   AF-A0A1X2GLZ6-F1
#
_cell.length_a   1.000
_cell.length_b   1.000
_cell.length_c   1.000
_cell.angle_alpha   90.00
_cell.angle_beta   90.00
_cell.angle_gamma   90.00
#
_symmetry.space_group_name_H-M   'P 1'
#
loop_
_entity.id
_entity.type
_entity.pdbx_description
1 polymer ?
#
loop_
_entity_poly.entity_id
_entity_poly.type
_entity_poly.pdbx_seq_one_letter_code
_entity_poly.pdbx_strand_id
1 'polypeptide(L)'
;MEAAQQQIPKRQARALRARIDIVLNHLQPLLDKDPEAFSALSKAERCKLDVLLAYTIDSLYYMFIRLHGQDPQKHQVFNELERVQEYIYKIKVMDGKASGAKPAEANSNPSPTTDNKPKRNPCV
;
A
#
# COMPACT_ATOMS: atom_id res chain seq x y z
N MET A 1 32.98 5.26 23.73
CA MET A 1 32.22 6.20 22.87
C MET A 1 30.93 5.52 22.41
N GLU A 2 30.03 5.20 23.34
CA GLU A 2 28.81 4.39 23.08
C GLU A 2 27.57 5.07 23.67
N ALA A 3 27.47 6.38 23.46
CA ALA A 3 26.33 7.17 23.92
C ALA A 3 25.59 7.89 22.78
N ALA A 4 26.19 7.94 21.58
CA ALA A 4 25.62 8.66 20.44
C ALA A 4 24.62 7.81 19.61
N GLN A 5 24.75 6.49 19.57
CA GLN A 5 23.89 5.61 18.77
C GLN A 5 22.49 5.37 19.38
N GLN A 6 22.25 5.69 20.66
CA GLN A 6 21.00 5.34 21.36
C GLN A 6 19.96 6.48 21.49
N GLN A 7 20.30 7.72 21.13
CA GLN A 7 19.35 8.85 21.16
C GLN A 7 18.48 8.94 19.91
N ILE A 8 19.01 8.51 18.76
CA ILE A 8 18.32 8.47 17.46
C ILE A 8 17.13 7.49 17.44
N PRO A 9 17.16 6.27 17.99
CA PRO A 9 15.98 5.39 17.95
C PRO A 9 14.79 5.92 18.78
N LYS A 10 15.03 6.65 19.87
CA LYS A 10 13.98 7.05 20.82
C LYS A 10 13.09 8.18 20.31
N ARG A 11 13.68 9.19 19.66
CA ARG A 11 12.92 10.32 19.10
C ARG A 11 12.04 9.86 17.93
N GLN A 12 12.58 9.02 17.06
CA GLN A 12 11.86 8.47 15.92
C GLN A 12 10.72 7.56 16.37
N ALA A 13 10.95 6.71 17.38
CA ALA A 13 9.91 5.88 17.97
C ALA A 13 8.78 6.71 18.59
N ARG A 14 9.12 7.78 19.33
CA ARG A 14 8.12 8.71 19.88
C ARG A 14 7.33 9.42 18.77
N ALA A 15 7.99 9.86 17.71
CA ALA A 15 7.33 10.49 16.57
C ALA A 15 6.39 9.50 15.85
N LEU A 16 6.82 8.25 15.65
CA LEU A 16 5.98 7.21 15.07
C LEU A 16 4.73 6.95 15.93
N ARG A 17 4.89 6.83 17.25
CA ARG A 17 3.77 6.68 18.19
C ARG A 17 2.74 7.80 18.03
N ALA A 18 3.20 9.05 18.07
CA ALA A 18 2.31 10.21 17.91
C ALA A 18 1.58 10.21 16.56
N ARG A 19 2.24 9.81 15.48
CA ARG A 19 1.61 9.71 14.15
C ARG A 19 0.58 8.57 14.09
N ILE A 20 0.85 7.44 14.74
CA ILE A 20 -0.12 6.35 14.86
C ILE A 20 -1.33 6.79 15.67
N ASP A 21 -1.14 7.51 16.78
CA ASP A 21 -2.24 8.02 17.60
C ASP A 21 -3.13 8.99 16.80
N ILE A 22 -2.53 9.83 15.94
CA ILE A 22 -3.30 10.67 15.00
C ILE A 22 -4.15 9.81 14.06
N VAL A 23 -3.59 8.77 13.45
CA VAL A 23 -4.33 7.88 12.55
C VAL A 23 -5.48 7.19 13.28
N LEU A 24 -5.25 6.70 14.50
CA LEU A 24 -6.27 6.08 15.34
C LEU A 24 -7.44 7.03 15.62
N ASN A 25 -7.15 8.29 15.95
CA ASN A 25 -8.21 9.29 16.18
C ASN A 25 -9.08 9.54 14.93
N HIS A 26 -8.50 9.47 13.73
CA HIS A 26 -9.27 9.61 12.48
C HIS A 26 -10.10 8.36 12.16
N LEU A 27 -9.64 7.17 12.58
CA LEU A 27 -10.35 5.91 12.38
C LEU A 27 -11.41 5.64 13.45
N GLN A 28 -11.34 6.32 14.59
CA GLN A 28 -12.25 6.14 15.72
C GLN A 28 -13.74 6.16 15.33
N PRO A 29 -14.24 7.10 14.51
CA PRO A 29 -15.64 7.12 14.10
C PRO A 29 -16.07 5.89 13.29
N LEU A 30 -15.13 5.25 12.58
CA LEU A 30 -15.38 4.03 11.81
C LEU A 30 -15.36 2.77 12.71
N LEU A 31 -14.56 2.81 13.78
CA LEU A 31 -14.40 1.70 14.73
C LEU A 31 -15.54 1.61 15.74
N ASP A 32 -16.13 2.76 16.10
CA ASP A 32 -17.25 2.83 17.04
C ASP A 32 -18.58 2.30 16.42
N LYS A 33 -18.53 1.85 15.15
CA LYS A 33 -19.62 1.17 14.42
C LYS A 33 -20.96 1.89 14.51
N ASP A 34 -20.95 3.21 14.38
CA ASP A 34 -22.20 3.96 14.25
C ASP A 34 -22.87 3.61 12.92
N PRO A 35 -24.01 2.89 12.91
CA PRO A 35 -24.71 2.53 11.69
C PRO A 35 -25.21 3.77 10.93
N GLU A 36 -25.38 4.91 11.61
CA GLU A 36 -25.82 6.16 11.00
C GLU A 36 -24.72 6.89 10.22
N ALA A 37 -23.45 6.69 10.61
CA ALA A 37 -22.32 7.25 9.88
C ALA A 37 -22.24 6.72 8.44
N PHE A 38 -22.66 5.47 8.24
CA PHE A 38 -22.74 4.87 6.92
C PHE A 38 -24.07 5.15 6.24
N SER A 39 -25.19 5.21 6.97
CA SER A 39 -26.55 5.37 6.42
C SER A 39 -26.67 6.65 5.55
N ALA A 40 -26.02 7.74 5.96
CA ALA A 40 -26.04 9.03 5.28
C ALA A 40 -25.23 9.10 3.97
N LEU A 41 -24.32 8.16 3.73
CA LEU A 41 -23.43 8.19 2.55
C LEU A 41 -24.13 7.64 1.31
N SER A 42 -23.94 8.31 0.17
CA SER A 42 -24.36 7.78 -1.13
C SER A 42 -23.60 6.50 -1.49
N LYS A 43 -24.16 5.67 -2.38
CA LYS A 43 -23.50 4.42 -2.81
C LYS A 43 -22.09 4.66 -3.37
N ALA A 44 -21.90 5.78 -4.07
CA ALA A 44 -20.59 6.16 -4.62
C ALA A 44 -19.60 6.52 -3.51
N GLU A 45 -20.02 7.28 -2.50
CA GLU A 45 -19.14 7.67 -1.38
C GLU A 45 -18.77 6.48 -0.50
N ARG A 46 -19.69 5.53 -0.29
CA ARG A 46 -19.38 4.28 0.42
C ARG A 46 -18.30 3.47 -0.28
N CYS A 47 -18.43 3.29 -1.59
CA CYS A 47 -17.41 2.59 -2.38
C CYS A 47 -16.03 3.28 -2.28
N LYS A 48 -16.00 4.62 -2.30
CA LYS A 48 -14.76 5.38 -2.09
C LYS A 48 -14.17 5.15 -0.70
N LEU A 49 -15.02 5.19 0.32
CA LEU A 49 -14.61 4.95 1.70
C LEU A 49 -14.02 3.53 1.86
N ASP A 50 -14.67 2.51 1.30
CA ASP A 50 -14.21 1.12 1.36
C ASP A 50 -12.83 0.94 0.71
N VAL A 51 -12.61 1.54 -0.46
CA VAL A 51 -11.31 1.49 -1.16
C VAL A 51 -10.22 2.24 -0.38
N LEU A 52 -10.54 3.39 0.21
CA LEU A 52 -9.61 4.14 1.07
C LEU A 52 -9.30 3.40 2.37
N LEU A 53 -10.28 2.69 2.92
CA LEU A 53 -10.09 1.89 4.12
C LEU A 53 -9.16 0.70 3.84
N ALA A 54 -9.36 0.00 2.72
CA ALA A 54 -8.45 -1.05 2.26
C ALA A 54 -7.01 -0.50 2.11
N TYR A 55 -6.84 0.65 1.43
CA TYR A 55 -5.53 1.30 1.28
C TYR A 55 -4.86 1.62 2.63
N THR A 56 -5.67 2.05 3.61
CA THR A 56 -5.18 2.38 4.95
C THR A 56 -4.68 1.12 5.66
N ILE A 57 -5.44 0.02 5.60
CA ILE A 57 -5.05 -1.27 6.22
C ILE A 57 -3.75 -1.80 5.60
N ASP A 58 -3.66 -1.82 4.27
CA ASP A 58 -2.47 -2.31 3.56
C ASP A 58 -1.25 -1.45 3.89
N SER A 59 -1.42 -0.13 4.00
CA SER A 59 -0.36 0.80 4.39
C SER A 59 0.11 0.59 5.84
N LEU A 60 -0.83 0.35 6.76
CA LEU A 60 -0.51 0.03 8.16
C LEU A 60 0.25 -1.31 8.25
N TYR A 61 -0.18 -2.32 7.50
CA TYR A 61 0.50 -3.61 7.46
C TYR A 61 1.89 -3.52 6.82
N TYR A 62 2.04 -2.73 5.75
CA TYR A 62 3.33 -2.41 5.14
C TYR A 62 4.30 -1.77 6.15
N MET A 63 3.81 -0.87 7.02
CA MET A 63 4.63 -0.31 8.12
C MET A 63 4.96 -1.38 9.16
N PHE A 64 4.02 -2.24 9.52
CA PHE A 64 4.23 -3.33 10.48
C PHE A 64 5.36 -4.27 10.04
N ILE A 65 5.32 -4.78 8.80
CA ILE A 65 6.38 -5.69 8.32
C ILE A 65 7.75 -5.01 8.24
N ARG A 66 7.80 -3.71 7.93
CA ARG A 66 9.04 -2.92 7.99
C ARG A 66 9.60 -2.79 9.40
N LEU A 67 8.73 -2.68 10.41
CA LEU A 67 9.16 -2.65 11.82
C LEU A 67 9.72 -4.00 12.28
N HIS A 68 9.23 -5.10 11.71
CA HIS A 68 9.75 -6.44 11.94
C HIS A 68 11.03 -6.75 11.16
N GLY A 69 11.59 -5.78 10.44
CA GLY A 69 12.83 -5.96 9.66
C GLY A 69 12.65 -6.80 8.40
N GLN A 70 11.42 -7.07 7.98
CA GLN A 70 11.12 -7.76 6.73
C GLN A 70 11.06 -6.76 5.58
N ASP A 71 11.51 -7.19 4.40
CA ASP A 71 11.43 -6.39 3.18
C ASP A 71 10.01 -6.40 2.63
N PRO A 72 9.29 -5.26 2.65
CA PRO A 72 7.91 -5.22 2.26
C PRO A 72 7.70 -5.38 0.75
N GLN A 73 8.72 -5.13 -0.09
CA GLN A 73 8.62 -5.30 -1.54
C GLN A 73 8.59 -6.77 -1.95
N LYS A 74 9.13 -7.66 -1.10
CA LYS A 74 9.09 -9.11 -1.31
C LYS A 74 7.82 -9.76 -0.75
N HIS A 75 7.03 -9.01 0.00
CA HIS A 75 5.79 -9.50 0.59
C HIS A 75 4.62 -9.28 -0.37
N GLN A 76 3.65 -10.18 -0.35
CA GLN A 76 2.41 -10.08 -1.16
C GLN A 76 1.61 -8.79 -0.91
N VAL A 77 1.89 -8.06 0.18
CA VAL A 77 1.19 -6.80 0.50
C VAL A 77 1.50 -5.73 -0.54
N PHE A 78 2.66 -5.80 -1.19
CA PHE A 78 3.01 -4.87 -2.25
C PHE A 78 2.05 -5.00 -3.44
N ASN A 79 1.69 -6.22 -3.82
CA ASN A 79 0.71 -6.48 -4.87
C ASN A 79 -0.68 -5.97 -4.49
N GLU A 80 -1.05 -6.10 -3.20
CA GLU A 80 -2.32 -5.56 -2.69
C GLU A 80 -2.34 -4.02 -2.75
N LEU A 81 -1.22 -3.37 -2.41
CA LEU A 81 -1.09 -1.91 -2.55
C LEU A 81 -1.24 -1.46 -4.00
N GLU A 82 -0.60 -2.14 -4.96
CA GLU A 82 -0.75 -1.83 -6.39
C GLU A 82 -2.20 -2.01 -6.85
N ARG A 83 -2.82 -3.13 -6.49
CA ARG A 83 -4.22 -3.42 -6.78
C ARG A 83 -5.14 -2.31 -6.24
N VAL A 84 -4.98 -1.89 -4.98
CA VAL A 84 -5.81 -0.82 -4.39
C VAL A 84 -5.56 0.53 -5.06
N GLN A 85 -4.32 0.84 -5.44
CA GLN A 85 -4.01 2.06 -6.20
C GLN A 85 -4.72 2.10 -7.55
N GLU A 86 -4.85 0.96 -8.24
CA GLU A 86 -5.64 0.88 -9.47
C GLU A 86 -7.12 1.21 -9.23
N TYR A 87 -7.71 0.76 -8.12
CA TYR A 87 -9.10 1.10 -7.78
C TYR A 87 -9.26 2.58 -7.45
N ILE A 88 -8.31 3.18 -6.72
CA ILE A 88 -8.29 4.64 -6.47
C ILE A 88 -8.22 5.40 -7.80
N TYR A 89 -7.41 4.92 -8.75
CA TYR A 89 -7.31 5.52 -10.08
C TYR A 89 -8.64 5.41 -10.85
N LYS A 90 -9.28 4.24 -10.88
CA LYS A 90 -10.61 4.04 -11.51
C LYS A 90 -11.65 5.01 -10.95
N ILE A 91 -11.67 5.18 -9.62
CA ILE A 91 -12.55 6.14 -8.95
C ILE A 91 -12.26 7.59 -9.41
N LYS A 92 -10.99 7.98 -9.50
CA LYS A 92 -10.60 9.34 -9.95
C LYS A 92 -11.01 9.62 -11.40
N VAL A 93 -10.93 8.62 -12.27
CA VAL A 93 -11.41 8.70 -13.66
C VAL A 93 -12.92 8.88 -13.69
N MET A 94 -13.66 8.10 -12.90
CA MET A 94 -15.13 8.22 -12.79
C MET A 94 -15.56 9.59 -12.24
N ASP A 95 -14.81 10.17 -11.30
CA ASP A 95 -15.04 11.51 -10.74
C ASP A 95 -14.65 12.64 -11.71
N GLY A 96 -14.14 12.33 -12.91
CA GLY A 96 -13.69 13.32 -13.89
C GLY A 96 -12.40 14.07 -13.49
N LYS A 97 -11.70 13.61 -12.45
CA LYS A 97 -10.48 14.25 -11.90
C LYS A 97 -9.18 13.74 -12.54
N ALA A 98 -9.24 12.70 -13.38
CA ALA A 98 -8.08 12.15 -14.09
C ALA A 98 -8.42 11.82 -15.56
N SER A 99 -7.63 12.34 -16.50
CA SER A 99 -7.74 12.06 -17.92
C SER A 99 -6.98 10.78 -18.28
N GLY A 100 -7.66 9.63 -18.30
CA GLY A 100 -7.40 8.45 -19.16
C GLY A 100 -6.05 7.70 -19.15
N ALA A 101 -4.93 8.29 -18.70
CA ALA A 101 -3.61 7.67 -18.76
C ALA A 101 -3.24 7.01 -17.41
N LYS A 102 -3.23 5.67 -17.39
CA LYS A 102 -2.67 4.85 -16.30
C LYS A 102 -1.24 5.36 -16.02
N PRO A 103 -0.82 5.62 -14.76
CA PRO A 103 0.58 5.90 -14.48
C PRO A 103 1.40 4.67 -14.91
N ALA A 104 2.35 4.89 -15.82
CA ALA A 104 3.18 3.83 -16.38
C ALA A 104 3.90 3.06 -15.27
N GLU A 105 3.73 1.75 -15.31
CA GLU A 105 4.35 0.73 -14.48
C GLU A 105 5.87 0.76 -14.70
N ALA A 106 6.60 1.39 -13.77
CA ALA A 106 8.06 1.49 -13.78
C ALA A 106 8.64 0.83 -12.54
N ASN A 107 8.53 -0.50 -12.45
CA ASN A 107 9.52 -1.33 -11.76
C ASN A 107 9.43 -2.82 -12.15
N SER A 108 9.75 -3.15 -13.41
CA SER A 108 10.15 -4.51 -13.74
C SER A 108 11.65 -4.65 -13.44
N ASN A 109 11.97 -5.31 -12.33
CA ASN A 109 13.32 -5.78 -12.07
C ASN A 109 13.62 -6.87 -13.12
N PRO A 110 14.54 -6.70 -14.08
CA PRO A 110 14.78 -7.73 -15.08
C PRO A 110 15.56 -8.88 -14.43
N SER A 111 14.89 -9.99 -14.18
CA SER A 111 15.59 -11.26 -13.94
C SER A 111 16.33 -11.67 -15.23
N PRO A 112 17.57 -12.15 -15.16
CA PRO A 112 18.37 -12.45 -16.34
C PRO A 112 17.85 -13.71 -17.03
N THR A 113 17.22 -13.56 -18.19
CA THR A 113 16.98 -14.66 -19.12
C THR A 113 18.30 -15.04 -19.79
N THR A 114 18.98 -16.08 -19.28
CA THR A 114 19.96 -16.81 -20.08
C THR A 114 19.22 -17.85 -20.92
N ASP A 115 18.82 -17.43 -22.11
CA ASP A 115 18.20 -18.26 -23.14
C ASP A 115 19.31 -19.07 -23.85
N ASN A 116 19.73 -20.20 -23.26
CA ASN A 116 20.65 -21.12 -23.94
C ASN A 116 19.82 -22.20 -24.66
N LYS A 117 19.46 -21.92 -25.91
CA LYS A 117 18.73 -22.85 -26.78
C LYS A 117 19.67 -23.93 -27.33
N PRO A 118 19.49 -25.22 -27.00
CA PRO A 118 20.25 -26.27 -27.67
C PRO A 118 19.79 -26.41 -29.13
N LYS A 119 20.76 -26.34 -30.05
CA LYS A 119 20.59 -26.55 -31.49
C LYS A 119 19.98 -27.94 -31.71
N ARG A 120 18.79 -28.01 -32.30
CA ARG A 120 18.24 -29.27 -32.81
C ARG A 120 19.02 -29.65 -34.06
N ASN A 121 19.84 -30.69 -33.96
CA ASN A 121 20.44 -31.35 -35.11
C ASN A 121 19.36 -32.19 -35.84
N PRO A 122 19.43 -32.31 -37.17
CA PRO A 122 18.50 -33.15 -37.93
C PRO A 122 19.00 -34.60 -37.94
N CYS A 123 18.09 -35.56 -37.75
CA CYS A 123 18.26 -36.95 -38.19
C CYS A 123 17.01 -37.29 -39.01
N VAL A 124 17.17 -37.55 -40.32
CA VAL A 124 17.35 -38.88 -40.96
C VAL A 124 16.11 -39.73 -40.80
#